data_AF-A0A1M5ZEF9-F1
#
_entry.id   AF-A0A1M5ZEF9-F1
#
_cell.length_a   1.000
_cell.length_b   1.000
_cell.length_c   1.000
_cell.angle_alpha   90.00
_cell.angle_beta   90.00
_cell.angle_gamma   90.00
#
_symmetry.space_group_name_H-M   'P 1'
#
loop_
_entity.id
_entity.type
_entity.pdbx_description
1 polymer ?
#
loop_
_entity_poly.entity_id
_entity_poly.type
_entity_poly.pdbx_seq_one_letter_code
_entity_poly.pdbx_strand_id
1 'polypeptide(L)'
;MAKRITLKNIVIVFLLAIFCFSVVRQENAIKKLSKQVSERQNKLEALEKENELLQQKVDSINTDEFAEKLARERLGLVKDGEKVVNNSNGSSNSK
;
A
#
# COMPACT_ATOMS: atom_id res chain seq x y z
N MET A 1 -8.66 2.42 -65.83
CA MET A 1 -9.42 1.15 -65.93
C MET A 1 -10.23 0.97 -64.66
N ALA A 2 -11.56 1.06 -64.73
CA ALA A 2 -12.40 0.94 -63.53
C ALA A 2 -12.46 -0.53 -63.08
N LYS A 3 -11.91 -0.82 -61.90
CA LYS A 3 -11.92 -2.15 -61.30
C LYS A 3 -13.36 -2.51 -60.95
N ARG A 4 -13.94 -3.54 -61.57
CA ARG A 4 -15.29 -4.00 -61.25
C ARG A 4 -15.28 -4.65 -59.87
N ILE A 5 -15.81 -3.95 -58.89
CA ILE A 5 -15.95 -4.46 -57.53
C ILE A 5 -17.04 -5.55 -57.58
N THR A 6 -16.66 -6.79 -57.27
CA THR A 6 -17.60 -7.91 -57.17
C THR A 6 -18.19 -7.97 -55.76
N LEU A 7 -19.41 -8.50 -55.64
CA LEU A 7 -20.10 -8.62 -54.35
C LEU A 7 -19.25 -9.35 -53.29
N LYS A 8 -18.47 -10.35 -53.70
CA LYS A 8 -17.53 -11.08 -52.84
C LYS A 8 -16.46 -10.15 -52.23
N ASN A 9 -15.93 -9.21 -53.00
CA ASN A 9 -14.93 -8.25 -52.51
C ASN A 9 -15.54 -7.28 -51.49
N ILE A 10 -16.81 -6.89 -51.66
CA ILE A 10 -17.53 -6.03 -50.70
C ILE A 10 -17.71 -6.76 -49.37
N VAL A 11 -18.12 -8.03 -49.40
CA VAL A 11 -18.30 -8.84 -48.19
C VAL A 11 -16.97 -9.01 -47.44
N ILE A 12 -15.86 -9.24 -48.14
CA ILE A 12 -14.53 -9.37 -47.54
C ILE A 12 -14.10 -8.06 -46.88
N VAL A 13 -14.28 -6.92 -47.54
CA VAL A 13 -13.94 -5.60 -46.97
C VAL A 13 -14.81 -5.29 -45.76
N PHE A 14 -16.09 -5.66 -45.79
CA PHE A 14 -17.01 -5.47 -44.67
C PHE A 14 -16.61 -6.29 -43.44
N LEU A 15 -16.24 -7.57 -43.63
CA LEU A 15 -15.73 -8.42 -42.55
C LEU A 15 -14.43 -7.88 -41.96
N LEU A 16 -13.50 -7.40 -42.80
CA LEU A 16 -12.27 -6.76 -42.35
C LEU A 16 -12.54 -5.48 -41.55
N ALA A 17 -13.52 -4.67 -41.96
CA ALA A 17 -13.90 -3.46 -41.25
C ALA A 17 -14.45 -3.77 -39.84
N ILE A 18 -15.30 -4.79 -39.70
CA ILE A 18 -15.82 -5.24 -38.39
C ILE A 18 -14.69 -5.77 -37.50
N PHE A 19 -13.75 -6.53 -38.08
CA PHE A 19 -12.59 -7.05 -37.36
C PHE A 19 -11.70 -5.91 -36.85
N CYS A 20 -11.33 -4.96 -37.72
CA CYS A 20 -10.55 -3.78 -37.32
C CYS A 20 -11.27 -2.95 -36.24
N PHE A 21 -12.59 -2.75 -36.36
CA PHE A 21 -13.36 -2.03 -35.36
C PHE A 21 -13.38 -2.72 -34.00
N SER A 22 -13.45 -4.05 -33.98
CA SER A 22 -13.44 -4.86 -32.75
C SER A 22 -12.07 -4.80 -32.05
N VAL A 23 -10.98 -4.88 -32.82
CA VAL A 23 -9.61 -4.80 -32.28
C VAL A 23 -9.33 -3.43 -31.65
N VAL A 24 -9.78 -2.34 -32.30
CA VAL A 24 -9.58 -0.97 -31.78
C VAL A 24 -10.32 -0.74 -30.45
N ARG A 25 -11.48 -1.38 -30.24
CA ARG A 25 -12.20 -1.30 -28.95
C ARG A 25 -11.53 -2.09 -27.82
N GLN A 26 -10.76 -3.13 -28.13
CA GLN A 26 -10.16 -4.03 -27.14
C GLN A 26 -8.96 -3.41 -26.40
N GLU A 27 -8.28 -2.44 -27.02
CA GLU A 27 -7.12 -1.71 -26.47
C GLU A 27 -7.40 -1.05 -25.10
N ASN A 28 -8.59 -0.49 -24.91
CA ASN A 28 -8.92 0.26 -23.69
C ASN A 28 -9.20 -0.66 -22.48
N ALA A 29 -9.73 -1.86 -22.74
CA ALA A 29 -10.00 -2.84 -21.69
C ALA A 29 -8.69 -3.38 -21.10
N ILE A 30 -7.70 -3.67 -21.96
CA ILE A 30 -6.40 -4.21 -21.55
C ILE A 30 -5.63 -3.18 -20.71
N LYS A 31 -5.61 -1.90 -21.12
CA LYS A 31 -4.94 -0.82 -20.37
C LYS A 31 -5.60 -0.56 -19.01
N LYS A 32 -6.93 -0.66 -18.92
CA LYS A 32 -7.65 -0.51 -17.64
C LYS A 32 -7.43 -1.72 -16.72
N LEU A 33 -7.29 -2.91 -17.28
CA LEU A 33 -7.04 -4.12 -16.51
C LEU A 33 -5.61 -4.15 -15.96
N SER A 34 -4.61 -3.79 -16.77
CA SER A 34 -3.22 -3.71 -16.31
C SER A 34 -3.02 -2.66 -15.20
N LYS A 35 -3.69 -1.50 -15.32
CA LYS A 35 -3.65 -0.47 -14.27
C LYS A 35 -4.25 -0.97 -12.95
N GLN A 36 -5.38 -1.67 -13.01
CA GLN A 36 -5.99 -2.26 -11.80
C GLN A 36 -5.11 -3.34 -11.17
N VAL A 37 -4.46 -4.18 -11.98
CA VAL A 37 -3.51 -5.19 -11.48
C VAL A 37 -2.33 -4.51 -10.79
N SER A 38 -1.75 -3.48 -11.38
CA SER A 38 -0.64 -2.72 -10.77
C SER A 38 -1.05 -2.04 -9.48
N GLU A 39 -2.21 -1.38 -9.43
CA GLU A 39 -2.71 -0.75 -8.20
C GLU A 39 -2.98 -1.77 -7.09
N ARG A 40 -3.50 -2.95 -7.43
CA ARG A 40 -3.73 -4.04 -6.47
C ARG A 40 -2.41 -4.62 -5.95
N GLN A 41 -1.43 -4.81 -6.83
CA GLN A 41 -0.10 -5.30 -6.45
C GLN A 41 0.61 -4.31 -5.52
N ASN A 42 0.57 -3.01 -5.83
CA ASN A 42 1.17 -1.98 -4.99
C ASN A 42 0.51 -1.91 -3.60
N LYS A 43 -0.81 -2.12 -3.53
CA LYS A 43 -1.54 -2.20 -2.26
C LYS A 43 -1.15 -3.43 -1.46
N LEU A 44 -1.00 -4.58 -2.11
CA LEU A 44 -0.53 -5.81 -1.46
C LEU A 44 0.87 -5.61 -0.86
N GLU A 45 1.80 -5.07 -1.64
CA GLU A 45 3.18 -4.85 -1.18
C GLU A 45 3.23 -3.82 -0.02
N ALA A 46 2.39 -2.79 -0.07
CA ALA A 46 2.28 -1.83 1.02
C ALA A 46 1.73 -2.47 2.30
N LEU A 47 0.69 -3.31 2.18
CA LEU A 47 0.10 -4.03 3.32
C LEU A 47 1.06 -5.08 3.90
N GLU A 48 1.81 -5.79 3.06
CA GLU A 48 2.83 -6.75 3.51
C GLU A 48 3.93 -6.05 4.30
N LYS A 49 4.46 -4.92 3.79
CA LYS A 49 5.45 -4.10 4.52
C LYS A 49 4.89 -3.57 5.84
N GLU A 50 3.63 -3.13 5.85
CA GLU A 50 2.99 -2.67 7.09
C GLU A 50 2.84 -3.83 8.09
N ASN A 51 2.48 -5.01 7.62
CA ASN A 51 2.37 -6.21 8.44
C ASN A 51 3.73 -6.62 9.02
N GLU A 52 4.80 -6.66 8.21
CA GLU A 52 6.16 -6.93 8.67
C GLU A 52 6.62 -5.91 9.73
N LEU A 53 6.34 -4.62 9.54
CA LEU A 53 6.68 -3.58 10.52
C LEU A 53 5.89 -3.73 11.82
N LEU A 54 4.61 -4.09 11.74
CA LEU A 54 3.78 -4.36 12.91
C LEU A 54 4.24 -5.62 13.63
N GLN A 55 4.62 -6.67 12.90
CA GLN A 55 5.15 -7.90 13.46
C GLN A 55 6.48 -7.64 14.18
N GLN A 56 7.40 -6.88 13.59
CA GLN A 56 8.64 -6.46 14.25
C GLN A 56 8.38 -5.64 15.52
N LYS A 57 7.38 -4.77 15.52
CA LYS A 57 6.97 -4.04 16.72
C LYS A 57 6.41 -4.99 17.78
N VAL A 58 5.54 -5.92 17.40
CA VAL A 58 5.00 -6.94 18.31
C VAL A 58 6.12 -7.80 18.89
N ASP A 59 7.06 -8.25 18.07
CA ASP A 59 8.21 -9.05 18.51
C ASP A 59 9.14 -8.24 19.43
N SER A 60 9.31 -6.94 19.17
CA SER A 60 10.05 -6.04 20.07
C SER A 60 9.33 -5.81 21.41
N ILE A 61 8.00 -5.86 21.43
CA ILE A 61 7.17 -5.74 22.64
C ILE A 61 7.13 -7.06 23.42
N ASN A 62 7.20 -8.19 22.73
CA ASN A 62 7.16 -9.54 23.30
C ASN A 62 8.49 -10.00 23.91
N THR A 63 9.52 -9.16 23.94
CA THR A 63 10.69 -9.42 24.80
C THR A 63 10.31 -9.11 26.24
N ASP A 64 10.58 -10.04 27.16
CA ASP A 64 10.25 -9.90 28.59
C ASP A 64 10.73 -8.57 29.19
N GLU A 65 11.84 -8.02 28.67
CA GLU A 65 12.41 -6.74 29.08
C GLU A 65 11.52 -5.53 28.70
N PHE A 66 10.85 -5.57 27.55
CA PHE A 66 9.93 -4.51 27.12
C PHE A 66 8.61 -4.59 27.88
N ALA A 67 8.11 -5.80 28.13
CA ALA A 67 6.93 -6.03 28.98
C ALA A 67 7.18 -5.56 30.43
N GLU A 68 8.36 -5.86 30.99
CA GLU A 68 8.78 -5.39 32.31
C GLU A 68 8.88 -3.86 32.36
N LYS A 69 9.48 -3.24 31.32
CA LYS A 69 9.59 -1.77 31.22
C LYS A 69 8.23 -1.10 31.10
N LEU A 70 7.33 -1.64 30.28
CA LEU A 70 5.96 -1.12 30.12
C LEU A 70 5.14 -1.29 31.40
N ALA A 71 5.26 -2.43 32.09
CA ALA A 71 4.62 -2.64 33.37
C ALA A 71 5.14 -1.66 34.43
N ARG A 72 6.46 -1.42 34.47
CA ARG A 72 7.07 -0.40 35.34
C ARG A 72 6.54 1.00 35.06
N GLU A 73 6.47 1.41 33.79
CA GLU A 73 5.96 2.72 33.39
C GLU A 73 4.47 2.90 33.74
N ARG A 74 3.65 1.86 33.54
CA ARG A 74 2.22 1.88 33.89
C ARG A 74 1.95 1.83 35.39
N LEU A 75 2.83 1.19 36.17
CA LEU A 75 2.70 1.05 37.63
C LEU A 75 3.46 2.14 38.41
N GLY A 76 4.19 3.04 37.72
CA GLY A 76 5.02 4.05 38.36
C GLY A 76 6.20 3.46 39.16
N LEU A 77 6.64 2.25 38.81
CA LEU A 77 7.72 1.54 39.48
C LEU A 77 9.06 1.85 38.81
N VAL A 78 10.11 1.96 39.61
CA VAL A 78 11.45 2.38 39.18
C VAL A 78 12.43 1.27 39.54
N LYS A 79 13.36 0.92 38.65
CA LYS A 79 14.30 -0.19 38.88
C LYS A 79 15.32 0.19 39.96
N ASP A 80 15.79 -0.78 40.75
CA ASP A 80 16.87 -0.54 41.70
C ASP A 80 18.11 0.00 40.97
N GLY A 81 18.42 1.28 41.21
CA GLY A 81 19.49 2.03 40.55
C GLY A 81 19.06 3.24 39.71
N GLU A 82 17.77 3.41 39.40
CA GLU A 82 17.25 4.60 38.72
C GLU A 82 16.85 5.70 39.74
N LYS A 83 17.43 6.91 39.61
CA LYS A 83 17.03 8.07 40.43
C LYS A 83 15.84 8.78 39.82
N VAL A 84 14.71 8.83 40.54
CA VAL A 84 13.57 9.69 40.21
C VAL A 84 13.97 11.14 40.41
N VAL A 85 14.19 11.88 39.33
CA VAL A 85 14.38 13.33 39.38
C VAL A 85 13.01 13.99 39.42
N ASN A 86 12.41 14.06 40.62
CA ASN A 86 11.26 14.94 40.83
C ASN A 86 11.76 16.38 40.87
N ASN A 87 11.56 17.12 39.77
CA ASN A 87 11.76 18.57 39.75
C ASN A 87 10.62 19.25 40.55
N SER A 88 10.66 19.15 41.88
CA SER A 88 9.80 19.94 42.76
C SER A 88 10.45 21.30 43.03
N ASN A 89 10.18 22.24 42.13
CA ASN A 89 10.08 23.68 42.33
C ASN A 89 11.08 24.36 43.29
N GLY A 90 12.07 25.04 42.71
CA GLY A 90 12.65 26.26 43.28
C GLY A 90 11.96 27.50 42.69
N SER A 91 10.75 27.80 43.13
CA SER A 91 10.15 29.12 42.96
C SER A 91 10.86 30.11 43.88
N SER A 92 11.87 30.82 43.38
CA SER A 92 12.40 32.03 44.02
C SER A 92 12.09 33.23 43.13
N ASN A 93 10.90 33.77 43.35
CA ASN A 93 10.55 35.14 43.05
C ASN A 93 11.55 36.06 43.78
N SER A 94 12.43 36.75 43.04
CA SER A 94 13.10 37.95 43.56
C SER A 94 12.70 39.12 42.69
N LYS A 95 12.06 40.08 43.35
CA LYS A 95 12.08 41.50 42.98
C LYS A 95 13.50 42.00 42.78
#